data_AF-A0A8B7XL48-F1
#
_entry.id   AF-A0A8B7XL48-F1
#
_cell.length_a   1.000
_cell.length_b   1.000
_cell.length_c   1.000
_cell.angle_alpha   90.00
_cell.angle_beta   90.00
_cell.angle_gamma   90.00
#
_symmetry.space_group_name_H-M   'P 1'
#
loop_
_entity.id
_entity.type
_entity.pdbx_description
1 polymer ?
#
loop_
_entity_poly.entity_id
_entity_poly.type
_entity_poly.pdbx_seq_one_letter_code
_entity_poly.pdbx_strand_id
1 'polypeptide(L)'
;MAGIEQAGSSDDMRTYVFGQHIIKATQVFFKTPLSFGIVNRMPVQPGHVLVCPLRKVERFRDMTSDEVSDMFLSVHTIAKALEVHYEVTAMSVGLQDGADAGQSVKHVHIHIVPRRKGDFKNNDDIYPLRMKSINNLLRGPCNLPVQLGLIQLRRLPSADVSQQNCCKGGTPSP
;
A
#
# COMPACT_ATOMS: atom_id res chain seq x y z
N MET A 1 -12.04 -37.94 25.47
CA MET A 1 -11.97 -37.64 24.02
C MET A 1 -11.70 -36.15 23.90
N ALA A 2 -10.67 -35.81 23.12
CA ALA A 2 -9.79 -34.66 23.26
C ALA A 2 -10.47 -33.27 23.14
N GLY A 3 -10.00 -32.34 23.97
CA GLY A 3 -10.23 -30.90 23.80
C GLY A 3 -9.48 -30.39 22.56
N ILE A 4 -10.20 -29.66 21.73
CA ILE A 4 -9.63 -28.95 20.59
C ILE A 4 -9.11 -27.62 21.14
N GLU A 5 -7.84 -27.57 21.55
CA GLU A 5 -7.13 -26.31 21.67
C GLU A 5 -7.00 -25.72 20.26
N GLN A 6 -7.77 -24.66 19.99
CA GLN A 6 -7.50 -23.79 18.85
C GLN A 6 -6.17 -23.07 19.12
N ALA A 7 -5.09 -23.60 18.55
CA ALA A 7 -3.82 -22.89 18.45
C ALA A 7 -4.06 -21.61 17.62
N GLY A 8 -4.24 -20.47 18.29
CA GLY A 8 -4.16 -19.16 17.66
C GLY A 8 -2.82 -19.05 16.94
N SER A 9 -2.83 -18.86 15.62
CA SER A 9 -1.61 -18.82 14.84
C SER A 9 -0.72 -17.66 15.32
N SER A 10 0.56 -17.91 15.51
CA SER A 10 1.57 -16.96 16.02
C SER A 10 1.74 -15.67 15.18
N ASP A 11 1.06 -15.58 14.04
CA ASP A 11 1.03 -14.40 13.16
C ASP A 11 0.14 -13.27 13.68
N ASP A 12 -0.85 -13.56 14.54
CA ASP A 12 -1.83 -12.57 15.04
C ASP A 12 -1.23 -11.52 15.99
N MET A 13 -0.04 -11.79 16.54
CA MET A 13 0.69 -10.89 17.43
C MET A 13 1.71 -10.01 16.70
N ARG A 14 1.95 -10.22 15.40
CA ARG A 14 2.92 -9.41 14.65
C ARG A 14 2.37 -8.00 14.43
N THR A 15 3.24 -7.01 14.63
CA THR A 15 2.91 -5.59 14.44
C THR A 15 3.89 -4.92 13.48
N TYR A 16 3.41 -3.85 12.85
CA TYR A 16 4.14 -3.04 11.87
C TYR A 16 4.10 -1.58 12.29
N VAL A 17 5.18 -0.85 12.00
CA VAL A 17 5.28 0.58 12.33
C VAL A 17 4.86 1.41 11.12
N PHE A 18 3.84 2.25 11.30
CA PHE A 18 3.43 3.26 10.32
C PHE A 18 3.51 4.66 10.93
N GLY A 19 4.69 5.29 10.83
CA GLY A 19 4.96 6.58 11.45
C GLY A 19 4.94 6.51 12.97
N GLN A 20 3.93 7.11 13.58
CA GLN A 20 3.64 7.05 15.01
C GLN A 20 2.61 5.97 15.38
N HIS A 21 2.15 5.17 14.41
CA HIS A 21 1.10 4.17 14.58
C HIS A 21 1.67 2.75 14.60
N ILE A 22 1.06 1.90 15.42
CA ILE A 22 1.31 0.45 15.43
C ILE A 22 0.13 -0.23 14.72
N ILE A 23 0.42 -0.96 13.65
CA ILE A 23 -0.55 -1.65 12.81
C ILE A 23 -0.48 -3.15 13.09
N LYS A 24 -1.63 -3.79 13.32
CA LYS A 24 -1.69 -5.25 13.50
C LYS A 24 -1.50 -5.95 12.16
N ALA A 25 -0.89 -7.14 12.18
CA ALA A 25 -0.69 -7.95 10.97
C ALA A 25 -1.99 -8.22 10.20
N THR A 26 -3.13 -8.33 10.90
CA THR A 26 -4.46 -8.50 10.29
C THR A 26 -4.87 -7.38 9.34
N GLN A 27 -4.22 -6.22 9.41
CA GLN A 27 -4.49 -5.08 8.52
C GLN A 27 -3.50 -4.97 7.36
N VAL A 28 -2.44 -5.80 7.37
CA VAL A 28 -1.45 -5.86 6.31
C VAL A 28 -1.89 -6.93 5.32
N PHE A 29 -2.27 -6.51 4.11
CA PHE A 29 -2.71 -7.44 3.07
C PHE A 29 -1.57 -7.85 2.14
N PHE A 30 -0.48 -7.08 2.06
CA PHE A 30 0.63 -7.32 1.15
C PHE A 30 1.97 -7.10 1.85
N LYS A 31 2.98 -7.90 1.50
CA LYS A 31 4.32 -7.79 2.08
C LYS A 31 5.40 -8.30 1.13
N THR A 32 6.52 -7.60 1.12
CA THR A 32 7.79 -8.00 0.49
C THR A 32 8.91 -7.95 1.55
N PRO A 33 10.17 -8.25 1.20
CA PRO A 33 11.29 -8.07 2.13
C PRO A 33 11.50 -6.63 2.60
N LEU A 34 11.08 -5.62 1.82
CA LEU A 34 11.34 -4.19 2.11
C LEU A 34 10.08 -3.32 2.23
N SER A 35 8.89 -3.80 1.86
CA SER A 35 7.64 -3.02 1.86
C SER A 35 6.46 -3.81 2.42
N PHE A 36 5.41 -3.09 2.80
CA PHE A 36 4.14 -3.66 3.19
C PHE A 36 2.96 -2.80 2.72
N GLY A 37 1.83 -3.44 2.45
CA GLY A 37 0.59 -2.81 2.02
C GLY A 37 -0.49 -2.92 3.09
N ILE A 38 -1.16 -1.81 3.39
CA ILE A 38 -2.23 -1.73 4.39
C ILE A 38 -3.52 -1.17 3.81
N VAL A 39 -4.65 -1.70 4.28
CA VAL A 39 -5.96 -1.12 3.96
C VAL A 39 -6.12 0.20 4.69
N ASN A 40 -6.57 1.23 3.98
CA ASN A 40 -6.87 2.51 4.61
C ASN A 40 -8.20 2.37 5.38
N ARG A 41 -8.21 2.69 6.69
CA ARG A 41 -9.41 2.60 7.54
C ARG A 41 -10.46 3.67 7.23
N MET A 42 -10.06 4.77 6.58
CA MET A 42 -10.93 5.87 6.15
C MET A 42 -10.73 6.12 4.65
N PRO A 43 -11.08 5.15 3.79
CA PRO A 43 -10.73 5.21 2.39
C PRO A 43 -11.43 6.39 1.71
N VAL A 44 -10.67 7.17 0.92
CA VAL A 44 -11.24 8.24 0.07
C VAL A 44 -12.26 7.68 -0.94
N GLN A 45 -11.98 6.48 -1.45
CA GLN A 45 -12.86 5.68 -2.30
C GLN A 45 -12.64 4.20 -1.95
N PRO A 46 -13.64 3.31 -2.15
CA PRO A 46 -13.45 1.87 -1.98
C PRO A 46 -12.19 1.38 -2.72
N GLY A 47 -11.37 0.59 -2.03
CA GLY A 47 -10.09 0.10 -2.57
C GLY A 47 -8.90 1.04 -2.39
N HIS A 48 -9.06 2.16 -1.70
CA HIS A 48 -7.92 2.99 -1.29
C HIS A 48 -7.02 2.22 -0.33
N VAL A 49 -5.81 1.92 -0.78
CA VAL A 49 -4.75 1.27 0.01
C VAL A 49 -3.48 2.11 0.06
N LEU A 50 -2.62 1.80 1.02
CA LEU A 50 -1.31 2.42 1.18
C LEU A 50 -0.21 1.37 1.03
N VAL A 51 0.92 1.75 0.43
CA VAL A 51 2.16 0.96 0.39
C VAL A 51 3.26 1.76 1.07
N CYS A 52 3.97 1.14 2.01
CA CYS A 52 5.00 1.78 2.83
C CYS A 52 6.26 0.90 2.89
N PRO A 53 7.47 1.46 3.05
CA PRO A 53 8.64 0.67 3.37
C PRO A 53 8.51 0.06 4.79
N LEU A 54 9.15 -1.09 5.03
CA LEU A 54 9.17 -1.71 6.36
C LEU A 54 10.03 -0.92 7.34
N ARG A 55 11.16 -0.38 6.87
CA ARG A 55 11.96 0.58 7.65
C ARG A 55 11.20 1.88 7.74
N LYS A 56 11.05 2.42 8.95
CA LYS A 56 10.46 3.74 9.15
C LYS A 56 11.38 4.81 8.58
N VAL A 57 10.99 5.38 7.44
CA VAL A 57 11.68 6.50 6.77
C VAL A 57 10.69 7.63 6.57
N GLU A 58 11.00 8.84 7.02
CA GLU A 58 10.05 9.96 6.95
C GLU A 58 9.97 10.58 5.56
N ARG A 59 11.12 10.72 4.87
CA ARG A 59 11.24 11.41 3.59
C ARG A 59 11.68 10.48 2.48
N PHE A 60 11.13 10.69 1.28
CA PHE A 60 11.45 9.90 0.10
C PHE A 60 12.94 9.90 -0.24
N ARG A 61 13.61 11.06 -0.07
CA ARG A 61 15.05 11.20 -0.32
C ARG A 61 15.95 10.36 0.60
N ASP A 62 15.42 9.90 1.75
CA ASP A 62 16.18 9.14 2.76
C ASP A 62 16.01 7.61 2.58
N MET A 63 15.28 7.20 1.54
CA MET A 63 15.12 5.80 1.16
C MET A 63 16.35 5.28 0.41
N THR A 64 16.65 3.99 0.55
CA THR A 64 17.65 3.35 -0.29
C THR A 64 17.08 3.07 -1.69
N SER A 65 17.94 2.90 -2.69
CA SER A 65 17.51 2.52 -4.04
C SER A 65 16.73 1.21 -4.08
N ASP A 66 17.07 0.27 -3.20
CA ASP A 66 16.38 -1.02 -3.08
C ASP A 66 14.97 -0.84 -2.51
N GLU A 67 14.80 0.01 -1.49
CA GLU A 67 13.48 0.32 -0.93
C GLU A 67 12.61 1.06 -1.94
N VAL A 68 13.17 2.02 -2.68
CA VAL A 68 12.43 2.71 -3.75
C VAL A 68 11.96 1.70 -4.80
N SER A 69 12.86 0.84 -5.25
CA SER A 69 12.54 -0.16 -6.28
C SER A 69 11.47 -1.14 -5.81
N ASP A 70 11.65 -1.73 -4.63
CA ASP A 70 10.70 -2.67 -4.05
C ASP A 70 9.33 -2.02 -3.80
N MET A 71 9.29 -0.78 -3.32
CA MET A 71 8.04 -0.06 -3.06
C MET A 71 7.27 0.22 -4.36
N PHE A 72 7.92 0.66 -5.43
CA PHE A 72 7.24 0.92 -6.72
C PHE A 72 6.82 -0.38 -7.43
N LEU A 73 7.62 -1.46 -7.33
CA LEU A 73 7.21 -2.78 -7.83
C LEU A 73 6.00 -3.33 -7.06
N SER A 74 5.96 -3.10 -5.74
CA SER A 74 4.81 -3.41 -4.89
C SER A 74 3.57 -2.64 -5.33
N VAL A 75 3.69 -1.32 -5.56
CA VAL A 75 2.60 -0.48 -6.06
C VAL A 75 2.07 -0.98 -7.40
N HIS A 76 2.95 -1.27 -8.35
CA HIS A 76 2.58 -1.80 -9.66
C HIS A 76 1.80 -3.12 -9.54
N THR A 77 2.27 -4.02 -8.68
CA THR A 77 1.62 -5.32 -8.42
C THR A 77 0.23 -5.15 -7.81
N ILE A 78 0.11 -4.29 -6.80
CA ILE A 78 -1.16 -4.02 -6.11
C ILE A 78 -2.14 -3.32 -7.04
N ALA A 79 -1.69 -2.36 -7.84
CA ALA A 79 -2.54 -1.66 -8.81
C ALA A 79 -3.18 -2.64 -9.81
N LYS A 80 -2.43 -3.60 -10.35
CA LYS A 80 -2.99 -4.66 -11.21
C LYS A 80 -4.05 -5.50 -10.52
N ALA A 81 -3.81 -5.88 -9.26
CA ALA A 81 -4.78 -6.65 -8.49
C ALA A 81 -6.06 -5.86 -8.21
N LEU A 82 -5.93 -4.57 -7.87
CA LEU A 82 -7.07 -3.69 -7.62
C LEU A 82 -7.86 -3.40 -8.89
N GLU A 83 -7.19 -3.26 -10.04
CA GLU A 83 -7.85 -3.03 -11.33
C GLU A 83 -8.82 -4.16 -11.67
N VAL A 84 -8.36 -5.41 -11.52
CA VAL A 84 -9.19 -6.61 -11.74
C VAL A 84 -10.29 -6.70 -10.68
N HIS A 85 -9.96 -6.53 -9.39
CA HIS A 85 -10.92 -6.73 -8.31
C HIS A 85 -12.04 -5.68 -8.32
N TYR A 86 -11.71 -4.43 -8.62
CA TYR A 86 -12.68 -3.35 -8.70
C TYR A 86 -13.21 -3.14 -10.11
N GLU A 87 -12.83 -3.91 -11.12
CA GLU A 87 -13.30 -3.72 -12.51
C GLU A 87 -13.20 -2.25 -12.95
N VAL A 88 -12.06 -1.63 -12.69
CA VAL A 88 -11.74 -0.25 -13.11
C VAL A 88 -10.69 -0.27 -14.22
N THR A 89 -10.46 0.87 -14.86
CA THR A 89 -9.41 1.01 -15.89
C THR A 89 -8.42 2.14 -15.58
N ALA A 90 -8.56 2.77 -14.41
CA ALA A 90 -7.77 3.92 -14.01
C ALA A 90 -7.46 3.89 -12.50
N MET A 91 -6.34 4.49 -12.14
CA MET A 91 -5.83 4.60 -10.78
C MET A 91 -5.32 6.01 -10.52
N SER A 92 -5.52 6.52 -9.31
CA SER A 92 -4.73 7.62 -8.78
C SER A 92 -3.65 7.05 -7.87
N VAL A 93 -2.39 7.24 -8.27
CA VAL A 93 -1.22 6.83 -7.51
C VAL A 93 -0.45 8.07 -7.09
N GLY A 94 -0.12 8.22 -5.81
CA GLY A 94 0.53 9.44 -5.34
C GLY A 94 1.27 9.32 -4.02
N LEU A 95 2.40 10.01 -3.94
CA LEU A 95 3.25 10.15 -2.75
C LEU A 95 3.23 11.62 -2.30
N GLN A 96 3.15 11.85 -0.99
CA GLN A 96 3.26 13.18 -0.39
C GLN A 96 4.54 13.21 0.46
N ASP A 97 5.56 13.93 0.01
CA ASP A 97 6.88 13.97 0.67
C ASP A 97 7.06 15.26 1.49
N GLY A 98 6.82 15.17 2.80
CA GLY A 98 6.90 16.31 3.72
C GLY A 98 5.56 17.00 3.99
N ALA A 99 5.54 17.78 5.08
CA ALA A 99 4.31 18.39 5.60
C ALA A 99 3.64 19.33 4.57
N ASP A 100 4.43 20.14 3.86
CA ASP A 100 3.91 21.10 2.87
C ASP A 100 3.36 20.40 1.61
N ALA A 101 3.72 19.14 1.38
CA ALA A 101 3.13 18.29 0.33
C ALA A 101 1.84 17.57 0.81
N GLY A 102 1.43 17.79 2.06
CA GLY A 102 0.25 17.18 2.69
C GLY A 102 0.52 15.88 3.44
N GLN A 103 1.79 15.52 3.69
CA GLN A 103 2.14 14.33 4.48
C GLN A 103 1.74 14.51 5.94
N SER A 104 0.76 13.74 6.41
CA SER A 104 0.33 13.78 7.81
C SER A 104 0.96 12.70 8.70
N VAL A 105 1.31 11.54 8.12
CA VAL A 105 2.06 10.48 8.80
C VAL A 105 3.50 10.54 8.35
N LYS A 106 4.42 10.73 9.31
CA LYS A 106 5.87 10.80 9.09
C LYS A 106 6.47 9.41 8.84
N HIS A 107 6.05 8.84 7.73
CA HIS A 107 6.54 7.59 7.15
C HIS A 107 6.17 7.66 5.67
N VAL A 108 7.11 7.45 4.77
CA VAL A 108 6.82 7.39 3.32
C VAL A 108 5.70 6.40 3.06
N HIS A 109 4.70 6.83 2.29
CA HIS A 109 3.64 5.96 1.82
C HIS A 109 3.11 6.42 0.47
N ILE A 110 2.76 5.46 -0.37
CA ILE A 110 2.11 5.68 -1.66
C ILE A 110 0.63 5.32 -1.52
N HIS A 111 -0.22 6.28 -1.88
CA HIS A 111 -1.65 6.06 -2.04
C HIS A 111 -1.91 5.38 -3.37
N ILE A 112 -2.76 4.36 -3.37
CA ILE A 112 -3.32 3.75 -4.58
C ILE A 112 -4.84 3.79 -4.45
N VAL A 113 -5.50 4.48 -5.37
CA VAL A 113 -6.95 4.68 -5.35
C VAL A 113 -7.54 4.29 -6.70
N PRO A 114 -8.33 3.21 -6.79
CA PRO A 114 -9.12 2.86 -7.97
C PRO A 114 -10.03 4.01 -8.39
N ARG A 115 -10.09 4.30 -9.69
CA ARG A 115 -10.86 5.41 -10.25
C ARG A 115 -11.92 4.92 -11.22
N ARG A 116 -13.07 5.59 -11.22
CA ARG A 116 -14.15 5.39 -12.20
C ARG A 116 -14.54 6.71 -12.82
N LYS A 117 -15.07 6.67 -14.04
CA LYS A 117 -15.65 7.86 -14.65
C LYS A 117 -16.80 8.39 -13.77
N GLY A 118 -16.70 9.65 -13.36
CA GLY A 118 -17.73 10.31 -12.54
C GLY A 118 -17.69 9.98 -11.05
N ASP A 119 -16.62 9.34 -10.54
CA ASP A 119 -16.42 9.15 -9.10
C ASP A 119 -16.20 10.46 -8.33
N PHE A 120 -15.74 11.50 -9.05
CA PHE A 120 -15.68 12.89 -8.60
C PHE A 120 -16.28 13.82 -9.66
N LYS A 121 -16.74 14.99 -9.21
CA LYS A 121 -17.18 16.06 -10.12
C LYS A 121 -16.00 16.55 -10.96
N ASN A 122 -14.86 16.80 -10.33
CA ASN A 122 -13.58 17.03 -10.99
C ASN A 122 -12.56 16.00 -10.47
N ASN A 123 -11.70 15.48 -11.34
CA ASN A 123 -10.70 14.48 -10.95
C ASN A 123 -9.75 14.96 -9.85
N ASP A 124 -9.50 16.27 -9.77
CA ASP A 124 -8.62 16.90 -8.79
C ASP A 124 -9.27 17.07 -7.41
N ASP A 125 -10.57 16.81 -7.28
CA ASP A 125 -11.26 16.87 -5.98
C ASP A 125 -10.74 15.76 -5.01
N ILE A 126 -9.98 14.79 -5.51
CA ILE A 126 -9.29 13.77 -4.70
C ILE A 126 -8.18 14.34 -3.80
N TYR A 127 -7.49 15.41 -4.23
CA TYR A 127 -6.36 15.98 -3.48
C TYR A 127 -6.75 16.49 -2.09
N PRO A 128 -7.79 17.33 -1.91
CA PRO A 128 -8.19 17.80 -0.59
C PRO A 128 -8.73 16.67 0.32
N LEU A 129 -9.26 15.59 -0.25
CA LEU A 129 -9.80 14.45 0.51
C LEU A 129 -8.71 13.53 1.06
N ARG A 130 -7.62 13.34 0.32
CA ARG A 130 -6.45 12.56 0.79
C ARG A 130 -5.86 13.14 2.08
N MET A 131 -5.82 14.48 2.17
CA MET A 131 -5.31 15.19 3.34
C MET A 131 -6.12 14.94 4.63
N LYS A 132 -7.43 14.63 4.50
CA LYS A 132 -8.33 14.36 5.64
C LYS A 132 -8.38 12.90 6.06
N SER A 133 -8.17 11.98 5.12
CA SER A 133 -8.33 10.53 5.30
C SER A 133 -7.38 9.94 6.35
N ILE A 134 -6.13 10.40 6.41
CA ILE A 134 -5.10 9.80 7.27
C ILE A 134 -5.26 10.20 8.76
N ASN A 135 -5.71 11.42 9.06
CA ASN A 135 -5.83 11.89 10.47
C ASN A 135 -6.88 11.12 11.27
N ASN A 136 -7.84 10.49 10.59
CA ASN A 136 -8.92 9.71 11.20
C ASN A 136 -8.64 8.20 11.23
N LEU A 137 -7.46 7.76 10.76
CA LEU A 137 -7.04 6.35 10.70
C LEU A 137 -7.03 5.66 12.09
N LEU A 138 -7.12 6.39 13.20
CA LEU A 138 -7.01 5.83 14.56
C LEU A 138 -8.25 5.88 15.46
N ARG A 139 -9.38 6.48 15.06
CA ARG A 139 -10.53 6.63 15.96
C ARG A 139 -11.81 6.01 15.37
N GLY A 140 -12.09 4.75 15.76
CA GLY A 140 -13.40 4.13 15.54
C GLY A 140 -13.37 2.60 15.41
N PRO A 141 -14.45 1.88 15.78
CA PRO A 141 -14.58 0.44 15.53
C PRO A 141 -14.67 0.16 14.02
N CYS A 142 -14.00 -0.91 13.58
CA CYS A 142 -13.95 -1.36 12.20
C CYS A 142 -15.31 -1.94 11.78
N ASN A 143 -16.19 -1.12 11.20
CA ASN A 143 -17.52 -1.56 10.73
C ASN A 143 -17.66 -1.66 9.21
N LEU A 144 -16.56 -1.59 8.44
CA LEU A 144 -16.63 -2.09 7.06
C LEU A 144 -16.53 -3.61 7.12
N PRO A 145 -17.45 -4.36 6.46
CA PRO A 145 -17.15 -5.74 6.12
C PRO A 145 -15.91 -5.69 5.24
N VAL A 146 -14.74 -5.95 5.82
CA VAL A 146 -13.52 -6.25 5.07
C VAL A 146 -13.72 -7.65 4.51
N GLN A 147 -14.65 -7.73 3.55
CA GLN A 147 -14.80 -8.87 2.67
C GLN A 147 -13.91 -8.65 1.44
N LEU A 148 -12.76 -8.00 1.61
CA LEU A 148 -11.54 -8.50 0.99
C LEU A 148 -11.16 -9.77 1.76
N GLY A 149 -11.98 -10.81 1.62
CA GLY A 149 -11.56 -12.15 1.97
C GLY A 149 -10.26 -12.35 1.22
N LEU A 150 -9.16 -12.48 1.98
CA LEU A 150 -7.81 -12.82 1.52
C LEU A 150 -7.71 -12.60 0.01
N ILE A 151 -7.33 -11.39 -0.46
CA ILE A 151 -6.76 -11.30 -1.81
C ILE A 151 -5.79 -12.47 -1.82
N GLN A 152 -6.08 -13.46 -2.66
CA GLN A 152 -5.38 -14.74 -2.64
C GLN A 152 -4.02 -14.49 -3.28
N LEU A 153 -3.21 -13.64 -2.64
CA LEU A 153 -1.84 -13.29 -2.98
C LEU A 153 -0.94 -14.53 -2.86
N ARG A 154 -1.46 -15.65 -2.32
CA ARG A 154 -0.89 -17.00 -2.51
C ARG A 154 -0.80 -17.44 -3.98
N ARG A 155 -1.32 -16.67 -4.94
CA ARG A 155 -1.18 -16.89 -6.39
C ARG A 155 -0.62 -15.69 -7.15
N LEU A 156 -0.01 -14.72 -6.48
CA LEU A 156 0.92 -13.87 -7.23
C LEU A 156 2.21 -14.66 -7.39
N PRO A 157 2.73 -14.84 -8.63
CA PRO A 157 4.07 -15.35 -8.78
C PRO A 157 4.96 -14.44 -7.94
N SER A 158 5.76 -15.05 -7.06
CA SER A 158 6.90 -14.38 -6.44
C SER A 158 7.58 -13.56 -7.54
N ALA A 159 7.67 -12.25 -7.34
CA ALA A 159 8.39 -11.38 -8.26
C ALA A 159 9.78 -12.00 -8.42
N ASP A 160 10.02 -12.64 -9.56
CA ASP A 160 11.30 -13.22 -9.87
C ASP A 160 12.22 -12.04 -10.19
N VAL A 161 13.07 -11.70 -9.21
CA VAL A 161 14.07 -10.63 -9.28
C VAL A 161 15.25 -11.07 -10.19
N SER A 162 15.01 -11.92 -11.20
CA SER A 162 16.03 -12.43 -12.12
C SER A 162 16.11 -11.67 -13.44
N GLN A 163 15.23 -10.71 -13.72
CA GLN A 163 15.26 -9.93 -14.98
C GLN A 163 15.83 -8.50 -14.87
N GLN A 164 16.57 -8.18 -13.81
CA GLN A 164 17.45 -7.01 -13.79
C GLN A 164 18.81 -7.34 -14.44
N ASN A 165 18.81 -7.49 -15.77
CA ASN A 165 20.04 -7.53 -16.56
C ASN A 165 19.88 -6.97 -17.99
N CYS A 166 18.98 -6.00 -18.19
CA CYS A 166 18.88 -5.24 -19.45
C CYS A 166 19.45 -3.83 -19.32
N CYS A 167 20.67 -3.70 -18.79
CA CYS A 167 21.50 -2.50 -18.94
C CYS A 167 22.94 -2.92 -19.21
N LYS A 168 23.24 -3.35 -20.44
CA LYS A 168 24.62 -3.34 -20.96
C LYS A 168 24.66 -2.74 -22.36
N GLY A 169 25.21 -1.53 -22.42
CA GLY A 169 26.03 -1.06 -23.55
C GLY A 169 25.29 -0.67 -24.83
N GLY A 170 24.92 0.60 -24.94
CA GLY A 170 24.73 1.27 -26.22
C GLY A 170 25.34 2.66 -26.14
N THR A 171 26.56 2.82 -26.68
CA THR A 171 27.18 4.13 -26.89
C THR A 171 26.35 4.94 -27.90
N PRO A 172 26.26 6.27 -27.76
CA PRO A 172 25.63 7.08 -28.79
C PRO A 172 26.58 7.18 -30.00
N SER A 173 26.06 6.88 -31.18
CA SER A 173 26.70 7.15 -32.47
C SER A 173 26.14 8.47 -33.04
N PRO A 174 26.88 9.14 -33.94
CA PRO A 174 27.20 10.57 -33.91
C PRO A 174 26.05 11.53 -34.24
#